data_AF-A0A1E8UE78-F1
#
_entry.id   AF-A0A1E8UE78-F1
#
_cell.length_a   1.000
_cell.length_b   1.000
_cell.length_c   1.000
_cell.angle_alpha   90.00
_cell.angle_beta   90.00
_cell.angle_gamma   90.00
#
_symmetry.space_group_name_H-M   'P 1'
#
loop_
_entity.id
_entity.type
_entity.pdbx_description
1 polymer ?
#
loop_
_entity_poly.entity_id
_entity_poly.type
_entity_poly.pdbx_seq_one_letter_code
_entity_poly.pdbx_strand_id
1 'polypeptide(L)'
;MFSKCYNSNRCLIAYDILGGLFAINIEKLNAIEYFAPDTLEWEDLEIDYKDFLYWVTTNQLDIFYQELIVSDLFTLDLSLESNEVVLTYPFIWSMEYTPSGAARKIVPFKELLEMNADFYRQLRM
;
A
#
# COMPACT_ATOMS: atom_id res chain seq x y z
N MET A 1 1.27 13.05 -9.79
CA MET A 1 0.96 11.68 -10.27
C MET A 1 -0.16 11.10 -9.43
N PHE A 2 0.05 10.87 -8.13
CA PHE A 2 -0.98 10.44 -7.17
C PHE A 2 -2.34 11.15 -7.30
N SER A 3 -2.38 12.49 -7.28
CA SER A 3 -3.63 13.26 -7.37
C SER A 3 -4.43 13.04 -8.65
N LYS A 4 -3.77 12.61 -9.74
CA LYS A 4 -4.45 12.24 -10.99
C LYS A 4 -5.09 10.86 -10.92
N CYS A 5 -4.56 9.99 -10.06
CA CYS A 5 -4.91 8.57 -9.96
C CYS A 5 -5.98 8.29 -8.90
N TYR A 6 -5.96 9.00 -7.75
CA TYR A 6 -6.67 8.55 -6.56
C TYR A 6 -7.61 9.55 -5.87
N ASN A 7 -7.72 10.80 -6.35
CA ASN A 7 -8.53 11.94 -5.85
C ASN A 7 -7.66 13.13 -5.39
N SER A 8 -8.12 14.35 -5.65
CA SER A 8 -7.51 15.62 -5.22
C SER A 8 -7.65 15.91 -3.71
N ASN A 9 -8.61 15.28 -3.02
CA ASN A 9 -8.92 15.56 -1.62
C ASN A 9 -8.09 14.74 -0.61
N ARG A 10 -7.14 13.94 -1.12
CA ARG A 10 -6.19 13.15 -0.34
C ARG A 10 -4.78 13.70 -0.51
N CYS A 11 -4.07 13.88 0.60
CA CYS A 11 -2.66 14.23 0.60
C CYS A 11 -1.85 12.98 0.98
N LEU A 12 -1.09 12.42 0.03
CA LEU A 12 -0.22 11.28 0.28
C LEU A 12 0.88 11.65 1.29
N ILE A 13 1.04 10.87 2.35
CA ILE A 13 2.02 11.11 3.42
C ILE A 13 3.06 9.99 3.56
N ALA A 14 2.73 8.77 3.15
CA ALA A 14 3.65 7.63 3.15
C ALA A 14 3.19 6.54 2.18
N TYR A 15 4.06 5.58 1.92
CA TYR A 15 3.75 4.35 1.21
C TYR A 15 4.57 3.21 1.80
N ASP A 16 4.11 1.98 1.60
CA ASP A 16 4.86 0.78 1.98
C ASP A 16 5.39 0.01 0.76
N ILE A 17 6.20 -1.00 1.06
CA ILE A 17 6.89 -1.80 0.05
C ILE A 17 5.95 -2.69 -0.77
N LEU A 18 4.71 -2.90 -0.34
CA LEU A 18 3.72 -3.73 -1.05
C LEU A 18 2.78 -2.90 -1.93
N GLY A 19 2.99 -1.57 -1.97
CA GLY A 19 2.19 -0.64 -2.76
C GLY A 19 1.00 -0.07 -2.00
N GLY A 20 0.93 -0.26 -0.68
CA GLY A 20 -0.03 0.43 0.18
C GLY A 20 0.31 1.93 0.28
N LEU A 21 -0.72 2.78 0.36
CA LEU A 21 -0.57 4.24 0.39
C LEU A 21 -1.26 4.82 1.62
N PHE A 22 -0.59 5.68 2.37
CA PHE A 22 -1.18 6.41 3.48
C PHE A 22 -1.44 7.84 3.07
N ALA A 23 -2.65 8.34 3.29
CA ALA A 23 -3.01 9.70 2.95
C ALA A 23 -3.86 10.37 4.03
N ILE A 24 -3.70 11.69 4.17
CA ILE A 24 -4.62 12.52 4.95
C ILE A 24 -5.83 12.83 4.06
N ASN A 25 -7.04 12.51 4.53
CA ASN A 25 -8.28 12.94 3.91
C ASN A 25 -8.67 14.34 4.42
N ILE A 26 -8.53 15.34 3.54
CA ILE A 26 -8.71 16.76 3.90
C ILE A 26 -10.17 17.08 4.22
N GLU A 27 -11.12 16.30 3.71
CA GLU A 27 -12.56 16.51 3.94
C GLU A 27 -13.08 15.82 5.21
N LYS A 28 -12.38 14.77 5.68
CA LYS A 28 -12.76 13.99 6.87
C LYS A 28 -11.92 14.37 8.09
N LEU A 29 -11.93 15.65 8.47
CA LEU A 29 -11.23 16.15 9.67
C LEU A 29 -9.73 15.76 9.73
N ASN A 30 -9.07 15.59 8.58
CA ASN A 30 -7.69 15.11 8.47
C ASN A 30 -7.46 13.68 9.02
N ALA A 31 -8.46 12.81 8.93
CA ALA A 31 -8.32 11.38 9.19
C ALA A 31 -7.27 10.75 8.26
N ILE A 32 -6.56 9.74 8.76
CA ILE A 32 -5.62 8.95 7.97
C ILE A 32 -6.36 7.81 7.30
N GLU A 33 -6.25 7.74 5.98
CA GLU A 33 -6.75 6.64 5.18
C GLU A 33 -5.59 5.82 4.60
N TYR A 34 -5.77 4.51 4.52
CA TYR A 34 -4.86 3.56 3.91
C TYR A 34 -5.48 3.00 2.63
N PHE A 35 -4.79 3.16 1.51
CA PHE A 35 -5.12 2.46 0.28
C PHE A 35 -4.50 1.07 0.34
N ALA A 36 -5.31 0.06 0.68
CA ALA A 36 -4.80 -1.27 0.98
C ALA A 36 -4.44 -2.03 -0.31
N PRO A 37 -3.25 -2.65 -0.41
CA PRO A 37 -2.76 -3.30 -1.62
C PRO A 37 -3.47 -4.63 -1.93
N ASP A 38 -4.20 -5.19 -0.97
CA ASP A 38 -4.99 -6.42 -1.05
C ASP A 38 -6.48 -6.17 -1.34
N THR A 39 -6.99 -4.96 -1.14
CA THR A 39 -8.39 -4.62 -1.48
C THR A 39 -8.49 -3.63 -2.64
N LEU A 40 -7.43 -2.87 -2.90
CA LEU A 40 -7.45 -1.67 -3.73
C LEU A 40 -8.53 -0.68 -3.28
N GLU A 41 -8.79 -0.60 -1.97
CA GLU A 41 -9.76 0.32 -1.40
C GLU A 41 -9.11 1.30 -0.43
N TRP A 42 -9.71 2.48 -0.29
CA TRP A 42 -9.35 3.43 0.75
C TRP A 42 -10.10 3.07 2.03
N GLU A 43 -9.35 2.74 3.07
CA GLU A 43 -9.85 2.34 4.38
C GLU A 43 -9.51 3.43 5.39
N ASP A 44 -10.48 3.82 6.22
CA ASP A 44 -10.26 4.77 7.31
C ASP A 44 -9.56 4.04 8.45
N LEU A 45 -8.38 4.50 8.85
CA LEU A 45 -7.63 3.90 9.96
C LEU A 45 -8.16 4.35 11.33
N GLU A 46 -9.13 5.27 11.36
CA GLU A 46 -9.73 5.85 12.58
C GLU A 46 -8.70 6.52 13.51
N ILE A 47 -7.61 7.01 12.92
CA ILE A 47 -6.53 7.72 13.63
C ILE A 47 -6.23 9.07 12.99
N ASP A 48 -5.65 9.97 13.79
CA ASP A 48 -5.13 11.25 13.31
C ASP A 48 -3.64 11.17 12.91
N TYR A 49 -3.08 12.28 12.42
CA TYR A 49 -1.68 12.33 11.99
C TYR A 49 -0.68 12.14 13.14
N LYS A 50 -1.00 12.53 14.38
CA LYS A 50 -0.11 12.32 15.53
C LYS A 50 -0.07 10.86 15.91
N ASP A 51 -1.23 10.21 15.93
CA ASP A 51 -1.36 8.78 16.17
C ASP A 51 -0.65 7.98 15.08
N PHE A 52 -0.72 8.42 13.81
CA PHE A 52 0.06 7.83 12.72
C PHE A 52 1.58 7.93 12.94
N LEU A 53 2.09 9.10 13.35
CA LEU A 53 3.51 9.25 13.67
C LEU A 53 3.95 8.39 14.86
N TYR A 54 3.08 8.24 15.86
CA TYR A 54 3.32 7.32 16.97
C TYR A 54 3.33 5.86 16.47
N TRP A 55 2.34 5.48 15.66
CA TRP A 55 2.22 4.14 15.09
C TRP A 55 3.48 3.74 14.28
N VAL A 56 3.93 4.56 13.33
CA VAL A 56 5.13 4.26 12.50
C VAL A 56 6.43 4.16 13.30
N THR A 57 6.47 4.68 14.53
CA THR A 57 7.66 4.64 15.40
C THR A 57 7.60 3.57 16.49
N THR A 58 6.57 2.71 16.46
CA THR A 58 6.38 1.64 17.45
C THR A 58 6.35 0.25 16.79
N ASN A 59 6.41 -0.82 17.58
CA ASN A 59 6.29 -2.21 17.10
C ASN A 59 4.85 -2.60 16.68
N GLN A 60 3.96 -1.63 16.44
CA GLN A 60 2.60 -1.91 15.96
C GLN A 60 2.55 -2.29 14.47
N LEU A 61 3.64 -2.05 13.73
CA LEU A 61 3.76 -2.42 12.32
C LEU A 61 3.62 -3.94 12.10
N ASP A 62 4.19 -4.75 12.97
CA ASP A 62 4.13 -6.23 12.84
C ASP A 62 2.69 -6.74 12.89
N ILE A 63 1.85 -6.14 13.73
CA ILE A 63 0.43 -6.49 13.87
C ILE A 63 -0.34 -6.00 12.64
N PHE A 64 -0.08 -4.77 12.19
CA PHE A 64 -0.77 -4.19 11.04
C PHE A 64 -0.51 -4.98 9.75
N TYR A 65 0.74 -5.43 9.54
CA TYR A 65 1.15 -6.15 8.34
C TYR A 65 1.08 -7.67 8.47
N GLN A 66 0.55 -8.22 9.56
CA GLN A 66 0.60 -9.66 9.86
C GLN A 66 -0.02 -10.55 8.76
N GLU A 67 -1.04 -10.03 8.04
CA GLU A 67 -1.73 -10.77 6.97
C GLU A 67 -1.04 -10.59 5.61
N LEU A 68 -0.23 -9.54 5.46
CA LEU A 68 0.44 -9.17 4.21
C LEU A 68 1.89 -9.69 4.14
N ILE A 69 2.59 -9.76 5.27
CA ILE A 69 3.96 -10.25 5.35
C ILE A 69 3.96 -11.78 5.47
N VAL A 70 4.49 -12.44 4.46
CA VAL A 70 4.64 -13.90 4.42
C VAL A 70 6.09 -14.32 4.25
N SER A 71 6.42 -15.56 4.65
CA SER A 71 7.78 -16.10 4.65
C SER A 71 8.53 -15.90 3.34
N ASP A 72 7.82 -16.05 2.23
CA ASP A 72 8.38 -16.00 0.88
C ASP A 72 8.83 -14.58 0.49
N LEU A 73 8.30 -13.53 1.13
CA LEU A 73 8.75 -12.15 0.92
C LEU A 73 10.22 -11.98 1.33
N PHE A 74 10.67 -12.68 2.37
CA PHE A 74 12.05 -12.64 2.87
C PHE A 74 13.04 -13.42 2.01
N THR A 75 12.57 -14.08 0.94
CA THR A 75 13.48 -14.70 -0.05
C THR A 75 14.06 -13.67 -1.01
N LEU A 76 13.47 -12.48 -1.09
CA LEU A 76 14.03 -11.37 -1.84
C LEU A 76 15.14 -10.70 -1.02
N ASP A 77 16.18 -10.25 -1.72
CA ASP A 77 17.09 -9.28 -1.14
C ASP A 77 16.35 -7.94 -1.02
N LEU A 78 15.83 -7.66 0.17
CA LEU A 78 15.06 -6.44 0.48
C LEU A 78 15.98 -5.22 0.73
N SER A 79 17.18 -5.21 0.14
CA SER A 79 18.03 -4.03 0.03
C SER A 79 17.45 -3.03 -0.97
N LEU A 80 16.26 -2.50 -0.66
CA LEU A 80 15.50 -1.60 -1.51
C LEU A 80 16.15 -0.21 -1.56
N GLU A 81 16.31 0.31 -2.76
CA GLU A 81 16.68 1.71 -2.98
C GLU A 81 15.49 2.64 -2.72
N SER A 82 15.78 3.95 -2.61
CA SER A 82 14.72 4.95 -2.50
C SER A 82 13.78 4.89 -3.72
N ASN A 83 12.47 4.71 -3.46
CA ASN A 83 11.40 4.53 -4.46
C ASN A 83 11.37 3.17 -5.16
N GLU A 84 11.84 2.11 -4.51
CA GLU A 84 11.59 0.74 -4.93
C GLU A 84 10.52 0.07 -4.06
N VAL A 85 9.75 -0.82 -4.68
CA VAL A 85 8.67 -1.59 -4.05
C VAL A 85 8.64 -3.01 -4.62
N VAL A 86 7.92 -3.90 -3.96
CA VAL A 86 7.75 -5.29 -4.34
C VAL A 86 6.43 -5.47 -5.08
N LEU A 87 6.54 -5.73 -6.39
CA LEU A 87 5.43 -6.24 -7.18
C LEU A 87 5.25 -7.74 -6.89
N THR A 88 4.02 -8.18 -6.63
CA THR A 88 3.66 -9.58 -6.42
C THR A 88 2.70 -10.05 -7.52
N TYR A 89 2.96 -11.24 -8.08
CA TYR A 89 2.09 -11.90 -9.06
C TYR A 89 1.83 -13.38 -8.70
N PRO A 90 0.58 -13.87 -8.70
CA PRO A 90 -0.68 -13.12 -8.91
C PRO A 90 -0.83 -11.95 -7.93
N PHE A 91 -1.55 -10.89 -8.34
CA PHE A 91 -1.65 -9.66 -7.55
C PHE A 91 -2.31 -9.92 -6.19
N ILE A 92 -1.86 -9.26 -5.12
CA ILE A 92 -2.33 -9.50 -3.74
C ILE A 92 -3.86 -9.38 -3.62
N TRP A 93 -4.45 -8.43 -4.34
CA TRP A 93 -5.90 -8.20 -4.39
C TRP A 93 -6.69 -9.16 -5.28
N SER A 94 -6.02 -10.05 -6.00
CA SER A 94 -6.68 -10.99 -6.91
C SER A 94 -7.11 -12.26 -6.20
N MET A 95 -8.22 -12.85 -6.64
CA MET A 95 -8.70 -14.16 -6.14
C MET A 95 -7.73 -15.32 -6.46
N GLU A 96 -6.79 -15.11 -7.38
CA GLU A 96 -5.74 -16.08 -7.74
C GLU A 96 -4.54 -16.03 -6.80
N TYR A 97 -4.47 -15.02 -5.93
CA TYR A 97 -3.36 -14.86 -5.01
C TYR A 97 -3.29 -16.01 -4.02
N THR A 98 -2.13 -16.65 -4.00
CA THR A 98 -1.74 -17.57 -2.95
C THR A 98 -0.38 -17.10 -2.43
N PRO A 99 -0.19 -16.92 -1.11
CA PRO A 99 1.06 -16.34 -0.62
C PRO A 99 2.30 -17.19 -0.91
N SER A 100 2.11 -18.51 -0.89
CA SER A 100 3.14 -19.51 -1.17
C SER A 100 3.37 -19.62 -2.67
N GLY A 101 4.60 -19.38 -3.12
CA GLY A 101 4.97 -19.50 -4.53
C GLY A 101 4.61 -18.31 -5.42
N ALA A 102 4.11 -17.21 -4.86
CA ALA A 102 3.91 -15.98 -5.62
C ALA A 102 5.26 -15.43 -6.14
N ALA A 103 5.28 -15.06 -7.41
CA ALA A 103 6.44 -14.41 -8.01
C ALA A 103 6.52 -12.98 -7.49
N ARG A 104 7.71 -12.55 -7.08
CA ARG A 104 7.95 -11.21 -6.53
C ARG A 104 9.11 -10.56 -7.26
N LYS A 105 8.96 -9.27 -7.55
CA LYS A 105 9.96 -8.49 -8.27
C LYS A 105 10.07 -7.10 -7.68
N ILE A 106 11.31 -6.63 -7.49
CA ILE A 106 11.58 -5.23 -7.15
C ILE A 106 11.34 -4.38 -8.41
N VAL A 107 10.47 -3.38 -8.28
CA VAL A 107 10.10 -2.45 -9.35
C VAL A 107 10.11 -1.02 -8.82
N PRO A 108 10.21 0.00 -9.68
CA PRO A 108 10.01 1.38 -9.27
C PRO A 108 8.62 1.58 -8.67
N PHE A 109 8.53 2.31 -7.54
CA PHE A 109 7.28 2.71 -6.89
C PHE A 109 6.28 3.30 -7.90
N LYS A 110 6.80 4.11 -8.81
CA LYS A 110 6.02 4.74 -9.87
C LYS A 110 5.23 3.72 -10.71
N GLU A 111 5.88 2.62 -11.09
CA GLU A 111 5.30 1.58 -11.94
C GLU A 111 4.14 0.87 -11.22
N LEU A 112 4.37 0.43 -9.97
CA LEU A 112 3.32 -0.19 -9.16
C LEU A 112 2.15 0.77 -8.89
N LEU A 113 2.43 2.04 -8.61
CA LEU A 113 1.42 3.06 -8.35
C LEU A 113 0.52 3.33 -9.58
N GLU A 114 1.13 3.49 -10.76
CA GLU A 114 0.38 3.68 -12.03
C GLU A 114 -0.48 2.44 -12.33
N MET A 115 0.08 1.24 -12.15
CA MET A 115 -0.63 -0.01 -12.38
C MET A 115 -1.82 -0.22 -11.42
N ASN A 116 -1.62 -0.04 -10.12
CA ASN A 116 -2.70 -0.15 -9.13
C ASN A 116 -3.80 0.89 -9.36
N ALA A 117 -3.44 2.10 -9.82
CA ALA A 117 -4.40 3.13 -10.17
C ALA A 117 -5.24 2.76 -11.41
N ASP A 118 -4.65 2.07 -12.38
CA ASP A 118 -5.34 1.57 -13.56
C ASP A 118 -6.34 0.48 -13.18
N PHE A 119 -5.94 -0.49 -12.36
CA PHE A 119 -6.83 -1.54 -11.84
C PHE A 119 -7.97 -0.98 -10.99
N TYR A 120 -7.65 -0.07 -10.06
CA TYR A 120 -8.64 0.63 -9.24
C TYR A 120 -9.75 1.27 -10.08
N ARG A 121 -9.38 1.92 -11.19
CA ARG A 121 -10.34 2.56 -12.11
C ARG A 121 -11.17 1.56 -12.89
N GLN A 122 -10.58 0.45 -13.34
CA GLN A 122 -11.25 -0.56 -14.15
C GLN A 122 -12.20 -1.45 -13.34
N LEU A 123 -11.84 -1.80 -12.10
CA LEU A 123 -12.63 -2.68 -11.24
C LEU A 123 -13.84 -1.98 -10.58
N ARG A 124 -13.87 -0.64 -10.62
CA ARG A 124 -14.95 0.19 -10.07
C ARG A 124 -15.88 0.80 -11.14
N MET A 125 -15.67 0.48 -12.41
CA MET A 125 -16.60 0.75 -13.52
C MET A 125 -17.47 -0.46 -13.81
#